data_AF-A0A351T2L5-F1
#
_entry.id   AF-A0A351T2L5-F1
#
_cell.length_a   1.000
_cell.length_b   1.000
_cell.length_c   1.000
_cell.angle_alpha   90.00
_cell.angle_beta   90.00
_cell.angle_gamma   90.00
#
_symmetry.space_group_name_H-M   'P 1'
#
loop_
_entity.id
_entity.type
_entity.pdbx_description
1 polymer ?
#
loop_
_entity_poly.entity_id
_entity_poly.type
_entity_poly.pdbx_seq_one_letter_code
_entity_poly.pdbx_strand_id
1 'polypeptide(L)'
;GRFVFGFGRDAATDSLLVIQHKDQQIDYPLSVRQRDYQVQRIDGLPSKMVSPDQKALERIRRENRQIAQVRAGYTESDAFRAGFILPAEGPISGVYGSQRILNGEPRRPHFGLDIAAPTGTAVIAPAAGTVALAEPDLYFTGGTLMIDHGRGITSVFSHLSALTVSEGDFVAQGEKIGEIGATGRATGPHLDWRVNWFEVRLDPALLLND
;
A
#
# COMPACT_ATOMS: atom_id res chain seq x y z
N GLY A 1 -8.10 22.66 -14.23
CA GLY A 1 -7.64 22.39 -12.85
C GLY A 1 -6.67 21.25 -12.84
N ARG A 2 -6.27 20.77 -11.67
CA ARG A 2 -5.52 19.51 -11.50
C ARG A 2 -6.48 18.46 -10.95
N PHE A 3 -6.35 17.22 -11.42
CA PHE A 3 -7.18 16.09 -11.01
C PHE A 3 -6.26 14.94 -10.61
N VAL A 4 -6.63 14.23 -9.54
CA VAL A 4 -5.88 13.08 -9.04
C VAL A 4 -6.82 11.88 -9.04
N PHE A 5 -6.40 10.80 -9.68
CA PHE A 5 -7.07 9.52 -9.71
C PHE A 5 -6.04 8.42 -9.95
N GLY A 6 -6.42 7.18 -9.69
CA GLY A 6 -5.54 6.03 -9.86
C GLY A 6 -6.27 4.85 -10.48
N PHE A 7 -5.50 4.02 -11.19
CA PHE A 7 -5.96 2.77 -11.76
C PHE A 7 -5.32 1.60 -11.02
N GLY A 8 -6.16 0.69 -10.53
CA GLY A 8 -5.70 -0.55 -9.92
C GLY A 8 -5.38 -1.62 -10.97
N ARG A 9 -4.83 -2.73 -10.48
CA ARG A 9 -4.41 -3.91 -11.26
C ARG A 9 -5.40 -4.34 -12.34
N ASP A 10 -6.67 -4.42 -11.97
CA ASP A 10 -7.74 -4.98 -12.80
C ASP A 10 -8.69 -3.87 -13.33
N ALA A 11 -8.19 -2.64 -13.47
CA ALA A 11 -8.98 -1.52 -14.00
C ALA A 11 -9.45 -1.79 -15.44
N ALA A 12 -10.61 -1.27 -15.83
CA ALA A 12 -11.09 -1.38 -17.20
C ALA A 12 -10.14 -0.66 -18.19
N THR A 13 -10.07 -1.15 -19.43
CA THR A 13 -9.24 -0.54 -20.50
C THR A 13 -9.69 0.84 -20.92
N ASP A 14 -10.96 1.14 -20.69
CA ASP A 14 -11.60 2.39 -21.08
C ASP A 14 -12.22 3.00 -19.83
N SER A 15 -11.85 4.25 -19.55
CA SER A 15 -12.36 5.03 -18.44
C SER A 15 -12.73 6.43 -18.92
N LEU A 16 -13.67 7.07 -18.23
CA LEU A 16 -14.10 8.42 -18.58
C LEU A 16 -13.86 9.35 -17.40
N LEU A 17 -13.01 10.35 -17.59
CA LEU A 17 -12.91 11.48 -16.68
C LEU A 17 -13.97 12.50 -17.07
N VAL A 18 -14.98 12.67 -16.24
CA VAL A 18 -16.02 13.68 -16.42
C VAL A 18 -15.67 14.90 -15.58
N ILE A 19 -15.40 16.03 -16.24
CA ILE A 19 -15.10 17.30 -15.59
C ILE A 19 -16.34 18.19 -15.66
N GLN A 20 -16.90 18.51 -14.50
CA GLN A 20 -18.03 19.43 -14.39
C GLN A 20 -17.54 20.79 -13.88
N HIS A 21 -17.87 21.87 -14.60
CA HIS A 21 -17.57 23.23 -14.20
C HIS A 21 -18.69 24.17 -14.62
N LYS A 22 -19.45 24.68 -13.63
CA LYS A 22 -20.71 25.41 -13.84
C LYS A 22 -21.67 24.54 -14.68
N ASP A 23 -22.26 25.09 -15.74
CA ASP A 23 -23.17 24.39 -16.64
C ASP A 23 -22.45 23.65 -17.79
N GLN A 24 -21.13 23.53 -17.73
CA GLN A 24 -20.33 22.83 -18.74
C GLN A 24 -19.82 21.50 -18.21
N GLN A 25 -19.98 20.46 -19.03
CA GLN A 25 -19.37 19.15 -18.83
C GLN A 25 -18.34 18.91 -19.93
N ILE A 26 -17.15 18.44 -19.55
CA ILE A 26 -16.11 18.00 -20.46
C ILE A 26 -15.83 16.53 -20.16
N ASP A 27 -16.06 15.70 -21.18
CA ASP A 27 -15.83 14.27 -21.14
C ASP A 27 -14.45 13.98 -21.72
N TYR A 28 -13.55 13.43 -20.91
CA TYR A 28 -12.18 13.12 -21.30
C TYR A 28 -11.96 11.60 -21.24
N PRO A 29 -12.00 10.89 -22.38
CA PRO A 29 -11.78 9.46 -22.41
C PRO A 29 -10.31 9.14 -22.09
N LEU A 30 -10.11 8.11 -21.27
CA LEU A 30 -8.83 7.62 -20.81
C LEU A 30 -8.67 6.16 -21.24
N SER A 31 -7.58 5.87 -21.95
CA SER A 31 -7.19 4.51 -22.28
C SER A 31 -6.20 3.99 -21.23
N VAL A 32 -6.57 2.91 -20.56
CA VAL A 32 -5.77 2.25 -19.53
C VAL A 32 -5.19 0.98 -20.12
N ARG A 33 -3.86 0.91 -20.18
CA ARG A 33 -3.17 -0.28 -20.69
C ARG A 33 -3.21 -1.40 -19.65
N GLN A 34 -3.71 -2.57 -20.03
CA GLN A 34 -3.56 -3.78 -19.23
C GLN A 34 -2.10 -4.21 -19.18
N ARG A 35 -1.68 -4.74 -18.03
CA ARG A 35 -0.32 -5.22 -17.81
C ARG A 35 -0.33 -6.72 -17.52
N ASP A 36 0.63 -7.42 -18.07
CA ASP A 36 0.89 -8.80 -17.69
C ASP A 36 1.61 -8.82 -16.33
N TYR A 37 1.08 -9.61 -15.42
CA TYR A 37 1.62 -9.75 -14.06
C TYR A 37 2.31 -11.09 -13.87
N GLN A 38 3.31 -11.12 -12.98
CA GLN A 38 4.02 -12.34 -12.65
C GLN A 38 3.09 -13.33 -11.94
N VAL A 39 2.80 -14.46 -12.57
CA VAL A 39 1.98 -15.52 -12.00
C VAL A 39 2.84 -16.76 -11.75
N GLN A 40 2.91 -17.19 -10.49
CA GLN A 40 3.61 -18.41 -10.10
C GLN A 40 2.62 -19.52 -9.79
N ARG A 41 2.78 -20.69 -10.43
CA ARG A 41 1.98 -21.89 -10.16
C ARG A 41 2.81 -22.90 -9.37
N ILE A 42 2.25 -23.37 -8.25
CA ILE A 42 2.89 -24.37 -7.40
C ILE A 42 1.85 -25.43 -7.05
N ASP A 43 2.12 -26.67 -7.43
CA ASP A 43 1.25 -27.81 -7.18
C ASP A 43 1.91 -28.83 -6.23
N GLY A 44 1.11 -29.72 -5.63
CA GLY A 44 1.58 -30.75 -4.71
C GLY A 44 1.86 -30.27 -3.28
N LEU A 45 1.38 -29.08 -2.90
CA LEU A 45 1.54 -28.56 -1.54
C LEU A 45 0.61 -29.28 -0.55
N PRO A 46 1.10 -29.69 0.65
CA PRO A 46 0.26 -30.27 1.70
C PRO A 46 -0.82 -29.29 2.19
N SER A 47 -2.07 -29.76 2.33
CA SER A 47 -3.15 -28.90 2.83
C SER A 47 -3.08 -28.74 4.36
N LYS A 48 -2.33 -27.76 4.83
CA LYS A 48 -2.46 -27.23 6.20
C LYS A 48 -2.43 -25.71 6.16
N MET A 49 -3.59 -25.09 6.34
CA MET A 49 -3.69 -23.65 6.58
C MET A 49 -4.53 -23.39 7.83
N VAL A 50 -4.06 -22.43 8.62
CA VAL A 50 -4.60 -22.09 9.93
C VAL A 50 -5.66 -20.99 9.77
N SER A 51 -6.90 -21.28 10.17
CA SER A 51 -7.99 -20.31 10.23
C SER A 51 -7.92 -19.53 11.56
N PRO A 52 -8.11 -18.20 11.57
CA PRO A 52 -8.19 -17.43 12.82
C PRO A 52 -9.39 -17.90 13.68
N ASP A 53 -9.22 -17.87 15.00
CA ASP A 53 -10.34 -18.10 15.93
C ASP A 53 -11.28 -16.88 16.00
N GLN A 54 -12.39 -17.01 16.74
CA GLN A 54 -13.39 -15.94 16.84
C GLN A 54 -12.84 -14.62 17.39
N LYS A 55 -11.94 -14.68 18.40
CA LYS A 55 -11.33 -13.48 18.98
C LYS A 55 -10.42 -12.79 17.97
N ALA A 56 -9.64 -13.57 17.22
CA ALA A 56 -8.82 -13.06 16.14
C ALA A 56 -9.68 -12.43 15.03
N LEU A 57 -10.81 -13.03 14.67
CA LEU A 57 -11.73 -12.46 13.68
C LEU A 57 -12.31 -11.11 14.11
N GLU A 58 -12.65 -10.95 15.39
CA GLU A 58 -13.12 -9.66 15.94
C GLU A 58 -12.04 -8.59 15.90
N ARG A 59 -10.81 -8.94 16.29
CA ARG A 59 -9.62 -8.08 16.16
C ARG A 59 -9.43 -7.64 14.70
N ILE A 60 -9.37 -8.59 13.77
CA ILE A 60 -9.20 -8.36 12.34
C ILE A 60 -10.27 -7.39 11.80
N ARG A 61 -11.54 -7.57 12.17
CA ARG A 61 -12.63 -6.71 11.71
C ARG A 61 -12.45 -5.28 12.20
N ARG A 62 -12.02 -5.08 13.45
CA ARG A 62 -11.77 -3.74 14.01
C ARG A 62 -10.60 -3.06 13.30
N GLU A 63 -9.48 -3.76 13.14
CA GLU A 63 -8.27 -3.24 12.48
C GLU A 63 -8.56 -2.86 11.02
N ASN A 64 -9.28 -3.71 10.29
CA ASN A 64 -9.68 -3.42 8.91
C ASN A 64 -10.59 -2.19 8.80
N ARG A 65 -11.46 -1.93 9.79
CA ARG A 65 -12.28 -0.71 9.82
C ARG A 65 -11.43 0.53 10.01
N GLN A 66 -10.43 0.50 10.89
CA GLN A 66 -9.50 1.60 11.11
C GLN A 66 -8.71 1.91 9.83
N ILE A 67 -8.14 0.89 9.18
CA ILE A 67 -7.42 1.04 7.89
C ILE A 67 -8.36 1.58 6.79
N ALA A 68 -9.62 1.15 6.75
CA ALA A 68 -10.59 1.65 5.78
C ALA A 68 -10.96 3.12 6.05
N GLN A 69 -11.10 3.52 7.30
CA GLN A 69 -11.37 4.91 7.68
C GLN A 69 -10.22 5.83 7.24
N VAL A 70 -8.97 5.43 7.47
CA VAL A 70 -7.79 6.18 7.00
C VAL A 70 -7.82 6.35 5.48
N ARG A 71 -8.07 5.26 4.73
CA ARG A 71 -8.12 5.32 3.25
C ARG A 71 -9.30 6.12 2.71
N ALA A 72 -10.41 6.22 3.46
CA ALA A 72 -11.55 7.05 3.09
C ALA A 72 -11.32 8.54 3.41
N GLY A 73 -10.30 8.88 4.19
CA GLY A 73 -9.95 10.24 4.53
C GLY A 73 -9.54 11.08 3.32
N TYR A 74 -9.77 12.39 3.42
CA TYR A 74 -9.39 13.34 2.39
C TYR A 74 -8.84 14.62 3.01
N THR A 75 -7.68 15.05 2.52
CA THR A 75 -7.05 16.31 2.90
C THR A 75 -6.70 17.13 1.65
N GLU A 76 -6.86 18.45 1.75
CA GLU A 76 -6.49 19.43 0.73
C GLU A 76 -4.98 19.71 0.70
N SER A 77 -4.17 18.64 0.78
CA SER A 77 -2.71 18.69 0.69
C SER A 77 -2.24 18.24 -0.69
N ASP A 78 -1.10 18.79 -1.10
CA ASP A 78 -0.45 18.54 -2.40
C ASP A 78 0.94 17.85 -2.19
N ALA A 79 1.20 17.29 -1.00
CA ALA A 79 2.52 16.79 -0.61
C ALA A 79 3.06 15.68 -1.54
N PHE A 80 2.17 14.84 -2.09
CA PHE A 80 2.52 13.82 -3.08
C PHE A 80 3.22 14.36 -4.34
N ARG A 81 3.10 15.66 -4.65
CA ARG A 81 3.58 16.26 -5.91
C ARG A 81 5.10 16.42 -5.99
N ALA A 82 5.81 16.30 -4.89
CA ALA A 82 7.27 16.24 -4.91
C ALA A 82 7.79 14.92 -5.51
N GLY A 83 6.91 13.95 -5.76
CA GLY A 83 7.25 12.61 -6.20
C GLY A 83 7.62 11.71 -5.01
N PHE A 84 7.89 10.43 -5.31
CA PHE A 84 8.21 9.44 -4.29
C PHE A 84 9.64 8.92 -4.44
N ILE A 85 10.26 8.58 -3.31
CA ILE A 85 11.55 7.87 -3.25
C ILE A 85 11.34 6.47 -2.66
N LEU A 86 12.31 5.58 -2.83
CA LEU A 86 12.27 4.27 -2.17
C LEU A 86 12.31 4.45 -0.65
N PRO A 87 11.41 3.80 0.10
CA PRO A 87 11.31 3.98 1.55
C PRO A 87 12.33 3.17 2.35
N ALA A 88 13.13 2.31 1.71
CA ALA A 88 14.18 1.54 2.36
C ALA A 88 15.23 1.07 1.35
N GLU A 89 16.44 0.81 1.84
CA GLU A 89 17.50 0.17 1.05
C GLU A 89 17.36 -1.35 1.09
N GLY A 90 17.46 -1.98 -0.08
CA GLY A 90 17.45 -3.44 -0.21
C GLY A 90 16.99 -3.90 -1.59
N PRO A 91 17.22 -5.18 -1.95
CA PRO A 91 16.66 -5.75 -3.17
C PRO A 91 15.13 -5.80 -3.12
N ILE A 92 14.51 -5.51 -4.26
CA ILE A 92 13.08 -5.76 -4.47
C ILE A 92 12.84 -7.26 -4.49
N SER A 93 12.03 -7.77 -3.56
CA SER A 93 11.73 -9.20 -3.38
C SER A 93 10.31 -9.57 -3.82
N GLY A 94 9.45 -8.58 -4.03
CA GLY A 94 8.05 -8.76 -4.42
C GLY A 94 7.54 -7.52 -5.15
N VAL A 95 6.82 -7.72 -6.25
CA VAL A 95 6.35 -6.64 -7.12
C VAL A 95 4.83 -6.61 -7.21
N TYR A 96 4.30 -5.41 -7.45
CA TYR A 96 2.86 -5.16 -7.55
C TYR A 96 2.20 -6.02 -8.63
N GLY A 97 1.05 -6.58 -8.27
CA GLY A 97 0.17 -7.40 -9.07
C GLY A 97 0.64 -8.84 -9.28
N SER A 98 1.83 -9.22 -8.78
CA SER A 98 2.26 -10.62 -8.77
C SER A 98 1.28 -11.51 -8.01
N GLN A 99 1.11 -12.76 -8.44
CA GLN A 99 0.09 -13.65 -7.89
C GLN A 99 0.56 -15.10 -7.86
N ARG A 100 0.24 -15.82 -6.79
CA ARG A 100 0.44 -17.26 -6.70
C ARG A 100 -0.85 -18.01 -6.98
N ILE A 101 -0.75 -19.14 -7.66
CA ILE A 101 -1.80 -20.15 -7.80
C ILE A 101 -1.26 -21.41 -7.14
N LEU A 102 -1.90 -21.85 -6.05
CA LEU A 102 -1.44 -22.96 -5.22
C LEU A 102 -2.42 -24.11 -5.31
N ASN A 103 -1.99 -25.26 -5.86
CA ASN A 103 -2.86 -26.41 -6.15
C ASN A 103 -4.09 -26.00 -6.97
N GLY A 104 -3.88 -25.26 -8.06
CA GLY A 104 -4.97 -24.72 -8.90
C GLY A 104 -5.73 -23.52 -8.34
N GLU A 105 -5.59 -23.19 -7.06
CA GLU A 105 -6.35 -22.11 -6.41
C GLU A 105 -5.61 -20.76 -6.44
N PRO A 106 -6.15 -19.72 -7.09
CA PRO A 106 -5.53 -18.40 -7.11
C PRO A 106 -5.54 -17.77 -5.71
N ARG A 107 -4.37 -17.31 -5.27
CA ARG A 107 -4.22 -16.52 -4.05
C ARG A 107 -4.39 -15.04 -4.36
N ARG A 108 -4.58 -14.25 -3.32
CA ARG A 108 -4.70 -12.80 -3.45
C ARG A 108 -3.44 -12.23 -4.12
N PRO A 109 -3.57 -11.36 -5.12
CA PRO A 109 -2.42 -10.65 -5.70
C PRO A 109 -1.68 -9.83 -4.65
N HIS A 110 -0.38 -9.65 -4.86
CA HIS A 110 0.43 -8.71 -4.10
C HIS A 110 0.12 -7.29 -4.56
N PHE A 111 -0.22 -6.39 -3.63
CA PHE A 111 -0.60 -5.00 -3.92
C PHE A 111 0.39 -3.99 -3.35
N GLY A 112 1.66 -4.40 -3.25
CA GLY A 112 2.75 -3.60 -2.72
C GLY A 112 4.04 -3.82 -3.51
N LEU A 113 5.09 -3.20 -3.01
CA LEU A 113 6.47 -3.39 -3.40
C LEU A 113 7.22 -3.88 -2.16
N ASP A 114 7.72 -5.12 -2.20
CA ASP A 114 8.45 -5.70 -1.07
C ASP A 114 9.94 -5.39 -1.22
N ILE A 115 10.55 -4.87 -0.15
CA ILE A 115 11.98 -4.57 -0.06
C ILE A 115 12.57 -5.46 1.03
N ALA A 116 13.41 -6.42 0.64
CA ALA A 116 14.03 -7.33 1.59
C ALA A 116 15.27 -6.70 2.22
N ALA A 117 15.31 -6.62 3.55
CA ALA A 117 16.47 -6.17 4.30
C ALA A 117 16.44 -6.75 5.72
N PRO A 118 17.57 -6.77 6.45
CA PRO A 118 17.58 -7.23 7.84
C PRO A 118 16.63 -6.42 8.74
N THR A 119 16.15 -7.07 9.82
CA THR A 119 15.42 -6.37 10.88
C THR A 119 16.27 -5.22 11.44
N GLY A 120 15.66 -4.04 11.64
CA GLY A 120 16.34 -2.83 12.11
C GLY A 120 16.79 -1.88 10.98
N THR A 121 16.76 -2.31 9.71
CA THR A 121 17.03 -1.40 8.58
C THR A 121 16.05 -0.23 8.60
N ALA A 122 16.54 0.99 8.44
CA ALA A 122 15.71 2.18 8.52
C ALA A 122 14.65 2.21 7.40
N VAL A 123 13.44 2.62 7.77
CA VAL A 123 12.36 2.95 6.84
C VAL A 123 12.15 4.46 6.89
N ILE A 124 12.12 5.09 5.72
CA ILE A 124 11.94 6.53 5.54
C ILE A 124 10.61 6.84 4.85
N ALA A 125 10.08 8.04 5.07
CA ALA A 125 8.89 8.53 4.37
C ALA A 125 9.21 8.74 2.88
N PRO A 126 8.52 8.04 1.95
CA PRO A 126 8.79 8.12 0.52
C PRO A 126 8.33 9.45 -0.08
N ALA A 127 7.38 10.14 0.56
CA ALA A 127 6.95 11.50 0.27
C ALA A 127 6.53 12.17 1.59
N ALA A 128 6.50 13.49 1.62
CA ALA A 128 6.02 14.21 2.79
C ALA A 128 4.52 13.94 3.05
N GLY A 129 4.08 14.06 4.30
CA GLY A 129 2.69 13.83 4.66
C GLY A 129 2.45 13.81 6.15
N THR A 130 1.22 13.49 6.54
CA THR A 130 0.83 13.34 7.94
C THR A 130 0.59 11.88 8.25
N VAL A 131 1.14 11.38 9.36
CA VAL A 131 0.90 10.03 9.84
C VAL A 131 -0.57 9.91 10.24
N ALA A 132 -1.31 9.12 9.48
CA ALA A 132 -2.75 8.91 9.69
C ALA A 132 -3.04 7.65 10.52
N LEU A 133 -2.05 6.78 10.71
CA LEU A 133 -2.12 5.60 11.58
C LEU A 133 -0.70 5.17 11.95
N ALA A 134 -0.48 4.85 13.22
CA ALA A 134 0.77 4.29 13.74
C ALA A 134 0.45 3.21 14.77
N GLU A 135 0.40 1.94 14.34
CA GLU A 135 0.00 0.81 15.17
C GLU A 135 1.13 -0.21 15.27
N PRO A 136 1.63 -0.54 16.48
CA PRO A 136 2.80 -1.41 16.62
C PRO A 136 2.52 -2.90 16.38
N ASP A 137 1.24 -3.32 16.46
CA ASP A 137 0.87 -4.73 16.33
C ASP A 137 -0.54 -4.89 15.75
N LEU A 138 -0.67 -4.88 14.43
CA LEU A 138 -1.87 -5.34 13.74
C LEU A 138 -1.78 -6.84 13.39
N TYR A 139 -2.90 -7.54 13.38
CA TYR A 139 -2.92 -8.99 13.25
C TYR A 139 -2.24 -9.51 11.96
N PHE A 140 -2.50 -8.86 10.82
CA PHE A 140 -1.93 -9.28 9.53
C PHE A 140 -0.61 -8.58 9.23
N THR A 141 -0.57 -7.27 9.42
CA THR A 141 0.51 -6.41 8.95
C THR A 141 1.54 -6.11 10.04
N GLY A 142 1.33 -6.54 11.29
CA GLY A 142 2.27 -6.27 12.39
C GLY A 142 2.39 -4.78 12.66
N GLY A 143 3.61 -4.32 12.93
CA GLY A 143 3.93 -2.90 12.98
C GLY A 143 3.55 -2.23 11.67
N THR A 144 2.56 -1.34 11.73
CA THR A 144 1.90 -0.73 10.58
C THR A 144 1.86 0.77 10.72
N LEU A 145 2.32 1.46 9.69
CA LEU A 145 2.27 2.92 9.60
C LEU A 145 1.55 3.31 8.31
N MET A 146 0.68 4.31 8.38
CA MET A 146 0.04 4.91 7.21
C MET A 146 0.30 6.40 7.17
N ILE A 147 0.72 6.92 6.02
CA ILE A 147 0.94 8.37 5.79
C ILE A 147 -0.06 8.85 4.75
N ASP A 148 -0.81 9.90 5.08
CA ASP A 148 -1.61 10.68 4.12
C ASP A 148 -0.73 11.73 3.43
N HIS A 149 -0.63 11.61 2.11
CA HIS A 149 0.13 12.50 1.25
C HIS A 149 -0.75 13.57 0.57
N GLY A 150 -2.04 13.60 0.89
CA GLY A 150 -3.01 14.53 0.32
C GLY A 150 -3.84 13.93 -0.81
N ARG A 151 -5.02 14.52 -1.03
CA ARG A 151 -5.95 14.22 -2.14
C ARG A 151 -6.32 12.73 -2.25
N GLY A 152 -6.39 12.04 -1.11
CA GLY A 152 -6.74 10.62 -1.01
C GLY A 152 -5.58 9.66 -1.26
N ILE A 153 -4.34 10.15 -1.42
CA ILE A 153 -3.16 9.31 -1.60
C ILE A 153 -2.58 8.91 -0.25
N THR A 154 -2.45 7.61 -0.01
CA THR A 154 -1.90 7.08 1.25
C THR A 154 -0.81 6.05 0.99
N SER A 155 0.32 6.16 1.70
CA SER A 155 1.30 5.06 1.81
C SER A 155 0.98 4.18 3.03
N VAL A 156 1.28 2.89 2.93
CA VAL A 156 1.22 1.91 4.02
C VAL A 156 2.55 1.19 4.12
N PHE A 157 3.09 1.07 5.32
CA PHE A 157 4.32 0.37 5.65
C PHE A 157 3.96 -0.73 6.63
N SER A 158 4.22 -1.98 6.28
CA SER A 158 3.88 -3.14 7.12
C SER A 158 5.12 -3.89 7.57
N HIS A 159 4.92 -4.78 8.53
CA HIS A 159 5.88 -5.72 9.10
C HIS A 159 7.02 -5.04 9.89
N LEU A 160 6.83 -3.79 10.30
CA LEU A 160 7.84 -3.00 11.00
C LEU A 160 8.20 -3.62 12.36
N SER A 161 9.47 -3.53 12.75
CA SER A 161 9.92 -3.90 14.11
C SER A 161 9.80 -2.73 15.09
N ALA A 162 9.87 -1.50 14.59
CA ALA A 162 9.77 -0.28 15.38
C ALA A 162 9.13 0.84 14.54
N LEU A 163 8.37 1.70 15.21
CA LEU A 163 7.85 2.95 14.66
C LEU A 163 8.58 4.09 15.38
N THR A 164 9.02 5.10 14.64
CA THR A 164 9.74 6.28 15.20
C THR A 164 8.90 7.54 15.21
N VAL A 165 7.63 7.45 14.79
CA VAL A 165 6.66 8.54 14.72
C VAL A 165 5.30 8.07 15.21
N SER A 166 4.41 9.00 15.53
CA SER A 166 3.07 8.78 16.08
C SER A 166 1.98 9.30 15.13
N GLU A 167 0.75 8.84 15.31
CA GLU A 167 -0.41 9.38 14.60
C GLU A 167 -0.55 10.89 14.84
N GLY A 168 -0.77 11.65 13.76
CA GLY A 168 -0.83 13.11 13.76
C GLY A 168 0.49 13.81 13.42
N ASP A 169 1.62 13.12 13.49
CA ASP A 169 2.92 13.72 13.16
C ASP A 169 3.00 14.07 11.67
N PHE A 170 3.56 15.24 11.36
CA PHE A 170 3.97 15.57 10.00
C PHE A 170 5.39 15.07 9.78
N VAL A 171 5.63 14.39 8.65
CA VAL A 171 6.95 13.87 8.27
C VAL A 171 7.37 14.45 6.92
N ALA A 172 8.64 14.82 6.80
CA ALA A 172 9.24 15.22 5.54
C ALA A 172 9.63 14.00 4.69
N GLN A 173 9.74 14.17 3.37
CA GLN A 173 10.31 13.12 2.51
C GLN A 173 11.75 12.79 2.97
N GLY A 174 12.05 11.51 3.11
CA GLY A 174 13.34 11.02 3.58
C GLY A 174 13.50 10.96 5.11
N GLU A 175 12.52 11.44 5.87
CA GLU A 175 12.53 11.34 7.33
C GLU A 175 12.34 9.90 7.79
N LYS A 176 13.09 9.46 8.81
CA LYS A 176 12.97 8.11 9.37
C LYS A 176 11.63 7.97 10.11
N ILE A 177 10.84 6.98 9.70
CA ILE A 177 9.50 6.69 10.25
C ILE A 177 9.41 5.34 10.98
N GLY A 178 10.41 4.48 10.80
CA GLY A 178 10.44 3.18 11.46
C GLY A 178 11.63 2.33 11.06
N GLU A 179 11.52 1.05 11.33
CA GLU A 179 12.53 0.04 11.03
C GLU A 179 11.87 -1.24 10.48
N ILE A 180 12.51 -1.83 9.48
CA ILE A 180 12.10 -3.11 8.88
C ILE A 180 12.08 -4.19 9.95
N GLY A 181 11.07 -5.04 9.91
CA GLY A 181 10.98 -6.22 10.77
C GLY A 181 10.34 -7.39 10.06
N ALA A 182 9.81 -8.32 10.85
CA ALA A 182 9.05 -9.49 10.39
C ALA A 182 7.80 -9.70 11.27
N THR A 183 7.18 -8.62 11.73
CA THR A 183 6.01 -8.68 12.62
C THR A 183 4.72 -8.99 11.84
N GLY A 184 3.66 -9.42 12.53
CA GLY A 184 2.42 -9.86 11.89
C GLY A 184 2.58 -11.17 11.13
N ARG A 185 1.97 -11.27 9.95
CA ARG A 185 2.05 -12.46 9.08
C ARG A 185 3.13 -12.30 8.01
N ALA A 186 4.37 -12.16 8.44
CA ALA A 186 5.57 -12.19 7.59
C ALA A 186 6.27 -13.56 7.66
N THR A 187 6.97 -13.95 6.59
CA THR A 187 7.79 -15.18 6.55
C THR A 187 9.29 -14.92 6.76
N GLY A 188 9.68 -13.64 6.77
CA GLY A 188 11.03 -13.18 7.03
C GLY A 188 11.09 -11.64 6.99
N PRO A 189 12.24 -11.04 7.35
CA PRO A 189 12.39 -9.59 7.37
C PRO A 189 12.23 -8.94 5.98
N HIS A 190 11.27 -8.04 5.85
CA HIS A 190 11.04 -7.21 4.66
C HIS A 190 10.12 -6.03 4.99
N LEU A 191 10.16 -4.99 4.17
CA LEU A 191 9.14 -3.95 4.12
C LEU A 191 8.13 -4.28 3.02
N ASP A 192 6.84 -4.37 3.35
CA ASP A 192 5.74 -4.30 2.38
C ASP A 192 5.26 -2.84 2.32
N TRP A 193 5.66 -2.13 1.26
CA TRP A 193 5.23 -0.76 0.98
C TRP A 193 4.10 -0.76 -0.04
N ARG A 194 2.96 -0.16 0.33
CA ARG A 194 1.79 -0.02 -0.54
C ARG A 194 1.42 1.44 -0.71
N VAL A 195 0.88 1.79 -1.87
CA VAL A 195 0.29 3.10 -2.09
C VAL A 195 -1.15 2.93 -2.57
N ASN A 196 -2.04 3.79 -2.10
CA ASN A 196 -3.45 3.78 -2.48
C ASN A 196 -3.90 5.18 -2.91
N TRP A 197 -4.85 5.23 -3.83
CA TRP A 197 -5.73 6.37 -3.98
C TRP A 197 -7.13 5.95 -3.52
N PHE A 198 -7.54 6.41 -2.34
CA PHE A 198 -8.66 5.85 -1.60
C PHE A 198 -8.59 4.31 -1.50
N GLU A 199 -9.58 3.59 -2.00
CA GLU A 199 -9.61 2.13 -2.03
C GLU A 199 -8.83 1.52 -3.20
N VAL A 200 -8.41 2.32 -4.18
CA VAL A 200 -7.65 1.84 -5.35
C VAL A 200 -6.21 1.59 -4.95
N ARG A 201 -5.77 0.33 -5.05
CA ARG A 201 -4.37 -0.07 -4.82
C ARG A 201 -3.52 0.33 -6.02
N LEU A 202 -2.55 1.22 -5.82
CA LEU A 202 -1.65 1.68 -6.86
C LEU A 202 -0.36 0.86 -6.87
N ASP A 203 0.32 0.83 -8.01
CA ASP A 203 1.67 0.29 -8.10
C ASP A 203 2.68 1.32 -7.57
N PRO A 204 3.35 1.07 -6.42
CA PRO A 204 4.31 2.02 -5.86
C PRO A 204 5.51 2.26 -6.79
N ALA A 205 5.88 1.26 -7.60
CA ALA A 205 7.03 1.38 -8.49
C ALA A 205 6.82 2.44 -9.59
N LEU A 206 5.57 2.72 -9.97
CA LEU A 206 5.24 3.75 -10.96
C LEU A 206 5.25 5.17 -10.38
N LEU A 207 5.40 5.33 -9.07
CA LEU A 207 5.42 6.62 -8.38
C LEU A 207 6.84 7.11 -8.07
N LEU A 208 7.82 6.22 -8.20
CA LEU A 208 9.23 6.55 -8.00
C LEU A 208 9.69 7.49 -9.11
N ASN A 209 10.36 8.58 -8.73
CA ASN A 209 11.02 9.45 -9.70
C ASN A 209 12.24 8.72 -10.29
N ASP A 210 12.47 8.88 -11.60
CA ASP A 210 13.72 8.50 -12.26
C ASP A 210 14.88 9.43 -11.86
#